data_AF-A0A940IBV7-F1
#
_entry.id   AF-A0A940IBV7-F1
#
_cell.length_a   1.000
_cell.length_b   1.000
_cell.length_c   1.000
_cell.angle_alpha   90.00
_cell.angle_beta   90.00
_cell.angle_gamma   90.00
#
_symmetry.space_group_name_H-M   'P 1'
#
loop_
_entity.id
_entity.type
_entity.pdbx_description
1 polymer ?
#
loop_
_entity_poly.entity_id
_entity_poly.type
_entity_poly.pdbx_seq_one_letter_code
_entity_poly.pdbx_strand_id
1 'polypeptide(L)'
;MKKANTKTTKTKLTKTAGVAADCPVNCCSVGHRIWGAVALAGLFSCGLFLGLAYGGNGAVRNQLSAQQCDAIANEIISITQRGANADDAKTLQELNDAYSAGCAGRLVVIERTSVVPVSENHPEIMATCVRIEQLLKDRLYPESEPEYWKHLQNADTYSTLADRGCADNAEMYKTLALRELEIATALRPTEDMQVGDAEIVIDTFKKLDMQREAQDFLNKIEQLIDPATEFILKMEQIINE
;
A
#
# COMPACT_ATOMS: atom_id res chain seq x y z
N MET A 1 -24.53 -6.31 -81.11
CA MET A 1 -25.02 -7.34 -80.16
C MET A 1 -24.71 -6.88 -78.73
N LYS A 2 -25.73 -6.91 -77.84
CA LYS A 2 -25.74 -6.92 -76.35
C LYS A 2 -24.77 -5.96 -75.61
N LYS A 3 -25.27 -4.81 -75.12
CA LYS A 3 -25.84 -4.54 -73.76
C LYS A 3 -24.82 -4.57 -72.60
N ALA A 4 -24.67 -3.39 -71.96
CA ALA A 4 -24.65 -3.07 -70.52
C ALA A 4 -24.02 -4.09 -69.55
N ASN A 5 -23.27 -3.72 -68.50
CA ASN A 5 -23.74 -2.89 -67.39
C ASN A 5 -22.63 -2.77 -66.32
N THR A 6 -22.65 -1.64 -65.65
CA THR A 6 -22.14 -1.30 -64.31
C THR A 6 -22.49 -2.35 -63.25
N LYS A 7 -21.62 -2.61 -62.24
CA LYS A 7 -21.94 -2.49 -60.78
C LYS A 7 -20.92 -3.11 -59.78
N THR A 8 -20.54 -2.26 -58.81
CA THR A 8 -20.48 -2.42 -57.33
C THR A 8 -19.93 -3.68 -56.63
N THR A 9 -18.99 -3.39 -55.72
CA THR A 9 -18.98 -3.68 -54.26
C THR A 9 -19.34 -5.08 -53.77
N LYS A 10 -18.39 -5.75 -53.08
CA LYS A 10 -18.69 -6.58 -51.89
C LYS A 10 -17.56 -6.53 -50.86
N THR A 11 -17.90 -5.92 -49.72
CA THR A 11 -17.40 -6.20 -48.38
C THR A 11 -17.28 -7.71 -48.14
N LYS A 12 -16.17 -8.16 -47.54
CA LYS A 12 -16.15 -9.44 -46.83
C LYS A 12 -15.36 -9.32 -45.53
N LEU A 13 -16.12 -9.10 -44.47
CA LEU A 13 -15.80 -9.47 -43.11
C LEU A 13 -15.53 -10.98 -43.09
N THR A 14 -14.38 -11.43 -42.61
CA THR A 14 -14.22 -12.83 -42.19
C THR A 14 -13.45 -12.87 -40.89
N LYS A 15 -14.23 -13.07 -39.84
CA LYS A 15 -13.84 -13.49 -38.50
C LYS A 15 -13.53 -14.98 -38.58
N THR A 16 -12.36 -15.41 -38.16
CA THR A 16 -12.11 -16.81 -37.78
C THR A 16 -11.09 -16.84 -36.65
N ALA A 17 -11.57 -17.34 -35.52
CA ALA A 17 -10.80 -17.68 -34.35
C ALA A 17 -10.10 -19.04 -34.54
N GLY A 18 -9.02 -19.23 -33.79
CA GLY A 18 -8.42 -20.52 -33.46
C GLY A 18 -7.30 -20.96 -34.38
N VAL A 19 -6.05 -20.87 -33.91
CA VAL A 19 -5.27 -22.00 -33.38
C VAL A 19 -4.09 -21.40 -32.61
N ALA A 20 -3.94 -21.81 -31.34
CA ALA A 20 -2.77 -21.53 -30.54
C ALA A 20 -1.54 -22.17 -31.20
N ALA A 21 -0.59 -21.34 -31.60
CA ALA A 21 0.75 -21.76 -31.94
C ALA A 21 1.70 -21.02 -31.00
N ASP A 22 2.43 -21.79 -30.19
CA ASP A 22 3.57 -21.35 -29.40
C ASP A 22 4.40 -20.34 -30.19
N CYS A 23 4.41 -19.09 -29.73
CA CYS A 23 5.33 -18.08 -30.23
C CYS A 23 6.53 -18.06 -29.28
N PRO A 24 7.71 -18.52 -29.71
CA PRO A 24 8.90 -18.37 -28.90
C PRO A 24 9.17 -16.87 -28.71
N VAL A 25 9.32 -16.48 -27.46
CA VAL A 25 9.65 -15.14 -26.95
C VAL A 25 10.89 -14.58 -27.65
N ASN A 26 10.74 -14.03 -28.86
CA ASN A 26 11.72 -13.13 -29.50
C ASN A 26 11.24 -12.42 -30.78
N CYS A 27 9.92 -12.32 -31.03
CA CYS A 27 9.40 -11.71 -32.27
C CYS A 27 8.70 -10.35 -32.09
N CYS A 28 8.96 -9.60 -31.01
CA CYS A 28 8.45 -8.24 -30.87
C CYS A 28 9.54 -7.22 -31.23
N SER A 29 9.40 -6.59 -32.41
CA SER A 29 10.20 -5.44 -32.83
C SER A 29 10.25 -4.38 -31.72
N VAL A 30 11.44 -3.82 -31.47
CA VAL A 30 11.74 -2.81 -30.43
C VAL A 30 10.75 -1.63 -30.49
N GLY A 31 10.23 -1.30 -31.68
CA GLY A 31 9.20 -0.27 -31.86
C GLY A 31 7.89 -0.56 -31.12
N HIS A 32 7.45 -1.82 -31.03
CA HIS A 32 6.19 -2.17 -30.35
C HIS A 32 6.32 -2.08 -28.82
N ARG A 33 7.52 -2.28 -28.27
CA ARG A 33 7.81 -2.08 -26.84
C ARG A 33 7.78 -0.58 -26.47
N ILE A 34 8.32 0.27 -27.34
CA ILE A 34 8.31 1.73 -27.14
C ILE A 34 6.88 2.28 -27.21
N TRP A 35 6.09 1.85 -28.20
CA TRP A 35 4.68 2.27 -28.30
C TRP A 35 3.81 1.77 -27.15
N GLY A 36 4.08 0.55 -26.64
CA GLY A 36 3.45 0.03 -25.43
C GLY A 36 3.76 0.89 -24.19
N ALA A 37 5.02 1.27 -24.00
CA ALA A 37 5.43 2.11 -22.87
C ALA A 37 4.83 3.53 -22.95
N VAL A 38 4.75 4.13 -24.14
CA VAL A 38 4.13 5.45 -24.35
C VAL A 38 2.62 5.40 -24.10
N ALA A 39 1.93 4.34 -24.51
CA ALA A 39 0.51 4.16 -24.21
C ALA A 39 0.24 3.99 -22.71
N LEU A 40 1.13 3.29 -22.00
CA LEU A 40 1.05 3.11 -20.55
C LEU A 40 1.27 4.43 -19.79
N ALA A 41 2.24 5.25 -20.21
CA ALA A 41 2.46 6.59 -19.66
C ALA A 41 1.28 7.55 -19.94
N GLY A 42 0.64 7.44 -21.10
CA GLY A 42 -0.56 8.19 -21.45
C GLY A 42 -1.78 7.83 -20.59
N LEU A 43 -2.00 6.53 -20.31
CA LEU A 43 -3.06 6.07 -19.41
C LEU A 43 -2.80 6.50 -17.96
N PHE A 44 -1.54 6.46 -17.51
CA PHE A 44 -1.16 6.90 -16.17
C PHE A 44 -1.42 8.39 -15.96
N SER A 45 -1.03 9.23 -16.93
CA SER A 45 -1.30 10.68 -16.87
C SER A 45 -2.80 11.01 -16.94
N CYS A 46 -3.59 10.30 -17.76
CA CYS A 46 -5.02 10.52 -17.84
C CYS A 46 -5.78 10.07 -16.57
N GLY A 47 -5.33 8.98 -15.93
CA GLY A 47 -5.85 8.54 -14.62
C GLY A 47 -5.54 9.55 -13.51
N LEU A 48 -4.37 10.19 -13.56
CA LEU A 48 -3.94 11.20 -12.58
C LEU A 48 -4.80 12.48 -12.65
N PHE A 49 -5.22 12.92 -13.84
CA PHE A 49 -6.14 14.07 -13.98
C PHE A 49 -7.56 13.78 -13.51
N LEU A 50 -8.07 12.56 -13.72
CA LEU A 50 -9.41 12.16 -13.24
C LEU A 50 -9.42 11.96 -11.70
N GLY A 51 -8.33 11.50 -11.11
CA GLY A 51 -8.16 11.40 -9.65
C GLY A 51 -8.15 12.76 -8.94
N LEU A 52 -7.58 13.80 -9.57
CA LEU A 52 -7.57 15.17 -9.03
C LEU A 52 -8.94 15.87 -9.10
N ALA A 53 -9.78 15.53 -10.08
CA ALA A 53 -11.09 16.16 -10.27
C ALA A 53 -12.18 15.64 -9.32
N TYR A 54 -12.04 14.40 -8.80
CA TYR A 54 -13.02 13.76 -7.91
C TYR A 54 -12.61 13.70 -6.43
N GLY A 55 -11.44 14.23 -6.06
CA GLY A 55 -10.92 14.23 -4.69
C GLY A 55 -11.54 15.28 -3.76
N GLY A 56 -12.87 15.30 -3.64
CA GLY A 56 -13.58 16.06 -2.61
C GLY A 56 -13.73 15.21 -1.35
N ASN A 57 -13.01 15.57 -0.28
CA ASN A 57 -13.25 15.23 1.13
C ASN A 57 -13.69 13.79 1.44
N GLY A 58 -12.74 12.87 1.68
CA GLY A 58 -13.13 11.55 2.18
C GLY A 58 -12.05 10.52 2.56
N ALA A 59 -10.76 10.75 2.32
CA ALA A 59 -9.74 9.74 2.66
C ALA A 59 -8.43 10.39 3.13
N VAL A 60 -8.39 10.85 4.38
CA VAL A 60 -7.15 11.26 5.05
C VAL A 60 -6.92 10.29 6.20
N ARG A 61 -6.28 9.15 5.93
CA ARG A 61 -5.73 8.31 7.02
C ARG A 61 -4.43 7.56 6.72
N ASN A 62 -3.91 7.57 5.48
CA ASN A 62 -2.63 6.93 5.14
C ASN A 62 -1.74 7.83 4.25
N GLN A 63 -1.61 9.13 4.54
CA GLN A 63 -0.69 9.98 3.77
C GLN A 63 0.75 9.77 4.25
N LEU A 64 1.61 9.23 3.39
CA LEU A 64 3.06 9.21 3.61
C LEU A 64 3.61 10.63 3.64
N SER A 65 4.70 10.86 4.38
CA SER A 65 5.39 12.16 4.43
C SER A 65 6.05 12.47 3.07
N ALA A 66 6.33 13.75 2.79
CA ALA A 66 6.90 14.16 1.51
C ALA A 66 8.24 13.45 1.24
N GLN A 67 9.07 13.33 2.28
CA GLN A 67 10.35 12.64 2.21
C GLN A 67 10.21 11.14 1.90
N GLN A 68 9.14 10.50 2.36
CA GLN A 68 8.86 9.10 2.07
C GLN A 68 8.38 8.92 0.62
N CYS A 69 7.58 9.84 0.11
CA CYS A 69 7.17 9.85 -1.29
C CYS A 69 8.35 10.08 -2.23
N ASP A 70 9.28 10.98 -1.87
CA ASP A 70 10.51 11.22 -2.62
C ASP A 70 11.42 9.98 -2.62
N ALA A 71 11.53 9.28 -1.48
CA ALA A 71 12.31 8.05 -1.39
C ALA A 71 11.77 6.93 -2.29
N ILE A 72 10.46 6.66 -2.24
CA ILE A 72 9.82 5.63 -3.08
C ILE A 72 9.95 5.99 -4.56
N ALA A 73 9.74 7.26 -4.93
CA ALA A 73 9.88 7.71 -6.32
C ALA A 73 11.33 7.57 -6.84
N ASN A 74 12.32 7.95 -6.03
CA ASN A 74 13.73 7.81 -6.41
C ASN A 74 14.15 6.34 -6.60
N GLU A 75 13.54 5.43 -5.84
CA GLU A 75 13.82 3.99 -5.95
C GLU A 75 13.21 3.38 -7.22
N ILE A 76 11.96 3.74 -7.55
CA ILE A 76 11.33 3.38 -8.83
C ILE A 76 12.20 3.87 -10.00
N ILE A 77 12.69 5.11 -9.92
CA ILE A 77 13.57 5.69 -10.96
C ILE A 77 14.90 4.96 -11.02
N SER A 78 15.53 4.67 -9.88
CA SER A 78 16.79 3.93 -9.82
C SER A 78 16.67 2.56 -10.49
N ILE A 79 15.66 1.77 -10.11
CA ILE A 79 15.41 0.44 -10.71
C ILE A 79 15.16 0.57 -12.22
N THR A 80 14.40 1.58 -12.63
CA THR A 80 14.12 1.83 -14.06
C THR A 80 15.38 2.24 -14.83
N GLN A 81 16.27 3.05 -14.24
CA GLN A 81 17.52 3.51 -14.85
C GLN A 81 18.58 2.39 -14.96
N ARG A 82 18.61 1.47 -14.00
CA ARG A 82 19.47 0.28 -13.98
C ARG A 82 19.10 -0.75 -15.06
N GLY A 83 17.88 -0.68 -15.59
CA GLY A 83 17.30 -1.67 -16.49
C GLY A 83 16.67 -2.81 -15.68
N ALA A 84 15.37 -2.69 -15.42
CA ALA A 84 14.62 -3.65 -14.62
C ALA A 84 14.69 -5.07 -15.20
N ASN A 85 14.99 -6.04 -14.34
CA ASN A 85 14.96 -7.46 -14.66
C ASN A 85 13.65 -8.12 -14.20
N ALA A 86 13.52 -9.45 -14.34
CA ALA A 86 12.29 -10.17 -14.00
C ALA A 86 11.98 -10.14 -12.48
N ASP A 87 13.02 -10.04 -11.65
CA ASP A 87 12.89 -10.00 -10.19
C ASP A 87 12.45 -8.60 -9.72
N ASP A 88 12.93 -7.55 -10.41
CA ASP A 88 12.55 -6.16 -10.17
C ASP A 88 11.07 -5.87 -10.47
N ALA A 89 10.39 -6.72 -11.28
CA ALA A 89 9.00 -6.51 -11.66
C ALA A 89 8.04 -6.54 -10.47
N LYS A 90 8.29 -7.46 -9.52
CA LYS A 90 7.48 -7.56 -8.30
C LYS A 90 7.74 -6.37 -7.37
N THR A 91 9.01 -6.00 -7.21
CA THR A 91 9.42 -4.85 -6.39
C THR A 91 8.88 -3.53 -6.94
N LEU A 92 8.92 -3.34 -8.27
CA LEU A 92 8.34 -2.16 -8.93
C LEU A 92 6.83 -2.09 -8.72
N GLN A 93 6.14 -3.23 -8.75
CA GLN A 93 4.71 -3.28 -8.49
C GLN A 93 4.39 -2.88 -7.05
N GLU A 94 5.09 -3.46 -6.06
CA GLU A 94 4.90 -3.13 -4.64
C GLU A 94 5.23 -1.67 -4.32
N LEU A 95 6.32 -1.12 -4.88
CA LEU A 95 6.68 0.29 -4.73
C LEU A 95 5.65 1.23 -5.36
N ASN A 96 5.14 0.86 -6.54
CA ASN A 96 4.10 1.64 -7.21
C ASN A 96 2.76 1.61 -6.46
N ASP A 97 2.41 0.48 -5.85
CA ASP A 97 1.19 0.33 -5.04
C ASP A 97 1.31 1.15 -3.75
N ALA A 98 2.46 1.10 -3.07
CA ALA A 98 2.74 1.92 -1.89
C ALA A 98 2.73 3.42 -2.21
N TYR A 99 3.32 3.82 -3.34
CA TYR A 99 3.29 5.21 -3.80
C TYR A 99 1.86 5.66 -4.12
N SER A 100 1.09 4.84 -4.84
CA SER A 100 -0.28 5.17 -5.23
C SER A 100 -1.22 5.25 -4.03
N ALA A 101 -1.01 4.41 -3.01
CA ALA A 101 -1.86 4.36 -1.82
C ALA A 101 -1.67 5.55 -0.87
N GLY A 102 -0.47 6.15 -0.81
CA GLY A 102 -0.20 7.20 0.20
C GLY A 102 0.57 8.43 -0.27
N CYS A 103 0.96 8.50 -1.55
CA CYS A 103 1.60 9.66 -2.16
C CYS A 103 0.76 10.30 -3.29
N ALA A 104 -0.44 9.78 -3.56
CA ALA A 104 -1.34 10.32 -4.58
C ALA A 104 -1.64 11.81 -4.33
N GLY A 105 -1.35 12.66 -5.33
CA GLY A 105 -1.61 14.10 -5.31
C GLY A 105 -0.46 14.98 -4.80
N ARG A 106 0.71 14.43 -4.44
CA ARG A 106 1.89 15.22 -4.08
C ARG A 106 2.89 15.38 -5.23
N LEU A 107 3.43 16.59 -5.37
CA LEU A 107 4.57 16.90 -6.23
C LEU A 107 5.85 16.36 -5.57
N VAL A 108 6.45 15.34 -6.18
CA VAL A 108 7.75 14.80 -5.78
C VAL A 108 8.85 15.58 -6.51
N VAL A 109 9.78 16.14 -5.75
CA VAL A 109 10.95 16.84 -6.30
C VAL A 109 12.05 15.81 -6.52
N ILE A 110 12.15 15.30 -7.74
CA ILE A 110 13.24 14.41 -8.13
C ILE A 110 14.49 15.28 -8.33
N GLU A 111 15.31 15.41 -7.29
CA GLU A 111 16.67 15.93 -7.45
C GLU A 111 17.47 14.96 -8.33
N ARG A 112 17.73 15.37 -9.57
CA ARG A 112 18.65 14.65 -10.46
C ARG A 112 20.07 14.84 -9.93
N THR A 113 20.45 14.04 -8.93
CA THR A 113 21.82 14.02 -8.45
C THR A 113 22.71 13.46 -9.56
N SER A 114 23.57 14.34 -10.06
CA SER A 114 24.65 14.06 -11.01
C SER A 114 25.40 12.78 -10.64
N VAL A 115 25.60 11.93 -11.64
CA VAL A 115 26.34 10.67 -11.59
C VAL A 115 27.72 10.88 -10.96
N VAL A 116 27.88 10.48 -9.71
CA VAL A 116 29.19 10.26 -9.08
C VAL A 116 29.59 8.81 -9.40
N PRO A 117 30.83 8.54 -9.84
CA PRO A 117 31.25 7.19 -10.17
C PRO A 117 31.09 6.26 -8.96
N VAL A 118 30.44 5.12 -9.22
CA VAL A 118 30.15 4.05 -8.28
C VAL A 118 31.45 3.59 -7.62
N SER A 119 31.60 3.94 -6.34
CA SER A 119 32.53 3.25 -5.44
C SER A 119 31.93 1.89 -5.14
N GLU A 120 32.70 0.82 -5.36
CA GLU A 120 32.33 -0.60 -5.16
C GLU A 120 32.20 -0.99 -3.68
N ASN A 121 31.42 -0.24 -2.91
CA ASN A 121 30.86 -0.73 -1.66
C ASN A 121 29.40 -1.05 -1.98
N HIS A 122 29.10 -2.28 -2.38
CA HIS A 122 27.72 -2.75 -2.48
C HIS A 122 27.09 -2.55 -1.10
N PRO A 123 26.09 -1.66 -0.92
CA PRO A 123 25.26 -1.73 0.27
C PRO A 123 24.62 -3.11 0.23
N GLU A 124 24.79 -3.91 1.29
CA GLU A 124 24.06 -5.15 1.47
C GLU A 124 22.61 -4.93 1.04
N ILE A 125 22.13 -5.73 0.09
CA ILE A 125 20.74 -5.66 -0.35
C ILE A 125 19.91 -6.10 0.84
N MET A 126 19.47 -5.13 1.65
CA MET A 126 18.66 -5.39 2.83
C MET A 126 17.32 -5.92 2.36
N ALA A 127 16.88 -7.05 2.92
CA ALA A 127 15.55 -7.56 2.64
C ALA A 127 14.49 -6.50 2.99
N THR A 128 13.44 -6.38 2.16
CA THR A 128 12.38 -5.37 2.32
C THR A 128 11.79 -5.36 3.73
N CYS A 129 11.60 -6.54 4.32
CA CYS A 129 11.08 -6.66 5.70
C CYS A 129 11.99 -5.97 6.73
N VAL A 130 13.32 -6.08 6.59
CA VAL A 130 14.28 -5.45 7.49
C VAL A 130 14.21 -3.93 7.37
N ARG A 131 13.98 -3.43 6.15
CA ARG A 131 13.80 -1.99 5.92
C ARG A 131 12.51 -1.48 6.55
N ILE A 132 11.41 -2.23 6.42
CA ILE A 132 10.14 -1.92 7.09
C ILE A 132 10.36 -1.86 8.61
N GLU A 133 11.05 -2.84 9.18
CA GLU A 133 11.32 -2.86 10.61
C GLU A 133 12.12 -1.64 11.09
N GLN A 134 13.17 -1.25 10.36
CA GLN A 134 13.94 -0.06 10.70
C GLN A 134 13.07 1.20 10.71
N LEU A 135 12.29 1.41 9.65
CA LEU A 135 11.46 2.62 9.50
C LEU A 135 10.36 2.70 10.56
N LEU A 136 9.78 1.57 10.95
CA LEU A 136 8.73 1.52 11.95
C LEU A 136 9.28 1.61 13.38
N LYS A 137 10.45 1.01 13.66
CA LYS A 137 11.11 1.12 14.97
C LYS A 137 11.47 2.57 15.33
N ASP A 138 11.84 3.39 14.36
CA ASP A 138 12.13 4.82 14.57
C ASP A 138 10.91 5.63 15.02
N ARG A 139 9.69 5.07 14.93
CA ARG A 139 8.44 5.70 15.38
C ARG A 139 8.07 5.33 16.81
N LEU A 140 8.79 4.39 17.44
CA LEU A 140 8.45 3.90 18.77
C LEU A 140 8.80 4.92 19.85
N TYR A 141 7.87 5.07 20.77
CA TYR A 141 8.06 5.85 21.98
C TYR A 141 8.70 4.99 23.08
N PRO A 142 9.50 5.57 23.97
CA PRO A 142 10.02 4.85 25.14
C PRO A 142 8.87 4.29 26.01
N GLU A 143 9.07 3.10 26.59
CA GLU A 143 8.09 2.48 27.49
C GLU A 143 7.85 3.31 28.77
N SER A 144 8.78 4.20 29.12
CA SER A 144 8.65 5.12 30.27
C SER A 144 7.75 6.33 29.99
N GLU A 145 7.19 6.46 28.79
CA GLU A 145 6.30 7.57 28.45
C GLU A 145 5.04 7.54 29.31
N PRO A 146 4.60 8.68 29.89
CA PRO A 146 3.42 8.69 30.76
C PRO A 146 2.10 8.82 29.99
N GLU A 147 2.16 9.05 28.68
CA GLU A 147 1.00 9.36 27.86
C GLU A 147 0.42 8.10 27.21
N TYR A 148 -0.78 7.67 27.64
CA TYR A 148 -1.42 6.44 27.17
C TYR A 148 -1.52 6.33 25.63
N TRP A 149 -1.73 7.44 24.91
CA TRP A 149 -1.89 7.44 23.46
C TRP A 149 -0.58 7.08 22.73
N LYS A 150 0.58 7.34 23.34
CA LYS A 150 1.89 6.91 22.80
C LYS A 150 2.01 5.39 22.85
N HIS A 151 1.53 4.76 23.92
CA HIS A 151 1.47 3.31 24.04
C HIS A 151 0.49 2.69 23.03
N LEU A 152 -0.68 3.31 22.79
CA LEU A 152 -1.57 2.87 21.70
C LEU A 152 -0.90 2.95 20.33
N GLN A 153 -0.10 4.00 20.07
CA GLN A 153 0.67 4.10 18.82
C GLN A 153 1.80 3.07 18.73
N ASN A 154 2.47 2.75 19.84
CA ASN A 154 3.43 1.66 19.89
C ASN A 154 2.74 0.32 19.59
N ALA A 155 1.57 0.06 20.18
CA ALA A 155 0.80 -1.16 19.92
C ALA A 155 0.42 -1.32 18.43
N ASP A 156 -0.06 -0.24 17.80
CA ASP A 156 -0.35 -0.23 16.36
C ASP A 156 0.91 -0.44 15.50
N THR A 157 2.03 0.18 15.90
CA THR A 157 3.32 0.02 15.21
C THR A 157 3.83 -1.42 15.33
N TYR A 158 3.75 -2.03 16.51
CA TYR A 158 4.14 -3.42 16.73
C TYR A 158 3.22 -4.41 16.02
N SER A 159 1.91 -4.20 16.00
CA SER A 159 1.02 -5.08 15.23
C SER A 159 1.28 -4.98 13.72
N THR A 160 1.61 -3.79 13.21
CA THR A 160 2.05 -3.61 11.82
C THR A 160 3.41 -4.29 11.54
N LEU A 161 4.34 -4.23 12.50
CA LEU A 161 5.60 -4.96 12.44
C LEU A 161 5.40 -6.48 12.44
N ALA A 162 4.40 -6.99 13.17
CA ALA A 162 4.04 -8.40 13.15
C ALA A 162 3.44 -8.85 11.81
N ASP A 163 2.62 -8.01 11.19
CA ASP A 163 1.96 -8.27 9.90
C ASP A 163 2.92 -8.13 8.70
N ARG A 164 3.78 -7.11 8.70
CA ARG A 164 4.57 -6.71 7.51
C ARG A 164 6.09 -6.72 7.71
N GLY A 165 6.55 -6.91 8.95
CA GLY A 165 7.97 -7.02 9.27
C GLY A 165 8.54 -8.38 8.87
N CYS A 166 9.73 -8.72 9.38
CA CYS A 166 10.30 -10.02 9.08
C CYS A 166 9.59 -11.11 9.89
N ALA A 167 9.23 -12.21 9.23
CA ALA A 167 8.46 -13.30 9.83
C ALA A 167 9.13 -13.88 11.10
N ASP A 168 10.46 -13.93 11.13
CA ASP A 168 11.25 -14.40 12.28
C ASP A 168 10.98 -13.61 13.58
N ASN A 169 10.53 -12.36 13.45
CA ASN A 169 10.27 -11.45 14.56
C ASN A 169 8.77 -11.27 14.84
N ALA A 170 7.88 -11.87 14.04
CA ALA A 170 6.45 -11.59 14.09
C ALA A 170 5.86 -11.84 15.50
N GLU A 171 6.18 -12.99 16.11
CA GLU A 171 5.67 -13.36 17.44
C GLU A 171 6.17 -12.44 18.55
N MET A 172 7.42 -11.99 18.45
CA MET A 172 7.97 -10.99 19.36
C MET A 172 7.18 -9.68 19.27
N TYR A 173 6.88 -9.21 18.05
CA TYR A 173 6.09 -7.99 17.87
C TYR A 173 4.64 -8.14 18.31
N LYS A 174 4.01 -9.31 18.12
CA LYS A 174 2.67 -9.58 18.68
C LYS A 174 2.67 -9.43 20.21
N THR A 175 3.68 -10.00 20.87
CA THR A 175 3.85 -9.89 22.33
C THR A 175 4.06 -8.44 22.78
N LEU A 176 4.87 -7.67 22.05
CA LEU A 176 5.12 -6.26 22.36
C LEU A 176 3.86 -5.40 22.14
N ALA A 177 3.09 -5.67 21.09
CA ALA A 177 1.82 -4.99 20.83
C ALA A 177 0.83 -5.17 21.99
N LEU A 178 0.69 -6.41 22.49
CA LEU A 178 -0.16 -6.70 23.65
C LEU A 178 0.31 -6.00 24.93
N ARG A 179 1.62 -6.02 25.19
CA ARG A 179 2.19 -5.31 26.34
C ARG A 179 1.89 -3.80 26.30
N GLU A 180 1.99 -3.18 25.13
CA GLU A 180 1.68 -1.76 24.96
C GLU A 180 0.18 -1.47 25.15
N LEU A 181 -0.72 -2.37 24.73
CA LEU A 181 -2.15 -2.27 25.05
C LEU A 181 -2.42 -2.40 26.56
N GLU A 182 -1.73 -3.30 27.26
CA GLU A 182 -1.83 -3.44 28.72
C GLU A 182 -1.37 -2.17 29.44
N ILE A 183 -0.27 -1.55 29.00
CA ILE A 183 0.20 -0.28 29.57
C ILE A 183 -0.79 0.85 29.28
N ALA A 184 -1.27 0.95 28.03
CA ALA A 184 -2.24 1.97 27.63
C ALA A 184 -3.53 1.88 28.46
N THR A 185 -4.06 0.67 28.64
CA THR A 185 -5.28 0.41 29.44
C THR A 185 -5.08 0.63 30.94
N ALA A 186 -3.86 0.41 31.45
CA ALA A 186 -3.51 0.75 32.84
C ALA A 186 -3.42 2.27 33.08
N LEU A 187 -2.91 3.03 32.10
CA LEU A 187 -2.81 4.49 32.16
C LEU A 187 -4.15 5.19 31.93
N ARG A 188 -4.98 4.64 31.03
CA ARG A 188 -6.33 5.10 30.76
C ARG A 188 -7.27 3.89 30.64
N PRO A 189 -8.15 3.68 31.63
CA PRO A 189 -9.15 2.62 31.55
C PRO A 189 -10.01 2.72 30.30
N THR A 190 -10.52 1.59 29.84
CA THR A 190 -11.37 1.50 28.63
C THR A 190 -12.59 2.42 28.69
N GLU A 191 -13.12 2.64 29.88
CA GLU A 191 -14.28 3.48 30.17
C GLU A 191 -14.05 4.95 29.79
N ASP A 192 -12.79 5.41 29.83
CA ASP A 192 -12.40 6.79 29.55
C ASP A 192 -11.77 6.94 28.16
N MET A 193 -11.71 5.86 27.36
CA MET A 193 -11.13 5.90 26.02
C MET A 193 -12.05 6.63 25.04
N GLN A 194 -11.46 7.44 24.17
CA GLN A 194 -12.20 8.06 23.07
C GLN A 194 -12.50 7.01 22.00
N VAL A 195 -13.57 7.23 21.22
CA VAL A 195 -13.95 6.40 20.07
C VAL A 195 -12.77 6.13 19.12
N GLY A 196 -11.93 7.15 18.86
CA GLY A 196 -10.75 6.98 18.00
C GLY A 196 -9.67 6.08 18.60
N ASP A 197 -9.55 6.04 19.93
CA ASP A 197 -8.59 5.17 20.63
C ASP A 197 -9.10 3.72 20.65
N ALA A 198 -10.40 3.54 20.89
CA ALA A 198 -11.06 2.24 20.83
C ALA A 198 -10.90 1.57 19.46
N GLU A 199 -11.00 2.35 18.38
CA GLU A 199 -10.75 1.88 17.02
C GLU A 199 -9.32 1.32 16.85
N ILE A 200 -8.32 1.97 17.44
CA ILE A 200 -6.92 1.50 17.40
C ILE A 200 -6.78 0.16 18.14
N VAL A 201 -7.43 0.02 19.31
CA VAL A 201 -7.38 -1.23 20.09
C VAL A 201 -8.00 -2.39 19.30
N ILE A 202 -9.17 -2.17 18.70
CA ILE A 202 -9.88 -3.20 17.91
C ILE A 202 -9.08 -3.57 16.65
N ASP A 203 -8.55 -2.58 15.92
CA ASP A 203 -7.70 -2.83 14.75
C ASP A 203 -6.40 -3.57 15.13
N THR A 204 -5.82 -3.24 16.28
CA THR A 204 -4.66 -3.96 16.82
C THR A 204 -5.02 -5.42 17.10
N PHE A 205 -6.11 -5.71 17.83
CA PHE A 205 -6.54 -7.09 18.07
C PHE A 205 -6.81 -7.86 16.78
N LYS A 206 -7.41 -7.21 15.77
CA LYS A 206 -7.60 -7.81 14.44
C LYS A 206 -6.28 -8.22 13.80
N LYS A 207 -5.29 -7.31 13.74
CA LYS A 207 -3.95 -7.58 13.17
C LYS A 207 -3.20 -8.70 13.91
N LEU A 208 -3.56 -8.94 15.17
CA LEU A 208 -2.96 -9.99 15.99
C LEU A 208 -3.70 -11.34 15.88
N ASP A 209 -4.73 -11.44 15.04
CA ASP A 209 -5.62 -12.61 14.92
C ASP A 209 -6.45 -12.90 16.19
N MET A 210 -6.77 -11.86 16.97
CA MET A 210 -7.46 -11.92 18.27
C MET A 210 -8.90 -11.40 18.20
N GLN A 211 -9.69 -11.99 17.28
CA GLN A 211 -11.07 -11.56 17.01
C GLN A 211 -11.99 -11.64 18.23
N ARG A 212 -11.77 -12.63 19.11
CA ARG A 212 -12.57 -12.79 20.33
C ARG A 212 -12.34 -11.64 21.29
N GLU A 213 -11.09 -11.26 21.49
CA GLU A 213 -10.69 -10.17 22.37
C GLU A 213 -11.15 -8.81 21.83
N ALA A 214 -11.10 -8.64 20.50
CA ALA A 214 -11.70 -7.47 19.83
C ALA A 214 -13.20 -7.35 20.12
N GLN A 215 -13.95 -8.47 20.03
CA GLN A 215 -15.38 -8.49 20.31
C GLN A 215 -15.68 -8.26 21.79
N ASP A 216 -14.92 -8.89 22.70
CA ASP A 216 -15.08 -8.70 24.14
C ASP A 216 -14.82 -7.24 24.54
N PHE A 217 -13.83 -6.59 23.92
CA PHE A 217 -13.55 -5.16 24.09
C PHE A 217 -14.70 -4.29 23.56
N LEU A 218 -15.21 -4.58 22.35
CA LEU A 218 -16.34 -3.84 21.76
C LEU A 218 -17.59 -3.94 22.65
N ASN A 219 -17.94 -5.14 23.09
CA ASN A 219 -19.08 -5.39 23.99
C ASN A 219 -18.94 -4.60 25.30
N LYS A 220 -17.72 -4.45 25.82
CA LYS A 220 -17.46 -3.67 27.03
C LYS A 220 -17.73 -2.18 26.79
N ILE A 221 -17.29 -1.64 25.67
CA ILE A 221 -17.52 -0.23 25.30
C ILE A 221 -19.01 0.04 25.04
N GLU A 222 -19.72 -0.89 24.39
CA GLU A 222 -21.17 -0.78 24.15
C GLU A 222 -21.97 -0.63 25.45
N GLN A 223 -21.54 -1.27 26.54
CA GLN A 223 -22.20 -1.15 27.84
C GLN A 223 -21.96 0.20 28.52
N LEU A 224 -20.94 0.95 28.09
CA LEU A 224 -20.46 2.16 28.76
C LEU A 224 -20.93 3.45 28.08
N ILE A 225 -21.24 3.39 26.79
CA ILE A 225 -21.63 4.54 25.97
C ILE A 225 -23.08 4.34 25.51
N ASP A 226 -23.95 5.34 25.70
CA ASP A 226 -25.30 5.34 25.09
C ASP A 226 -25.12 5.29 23.57
N PRO A 227 -25.34 4.13 22.92
CA PRO A 227 -24.61 3.80 21.72
C PRO A 227 -25.11 4.61 20.53
N ALA A 228 -24.24 5.42 19.93
CA ALA A 228 -24.43 5.84 18.56
C ALA A 228 -24.29 4.57 17.69
N THR A 229 -25.42 4.06 17.16
CA THR A 229 -25.48 2.84 16.33
C THR A 229 -24.43 2.81 15.21
N GLU A 230 -24.02 3.97 14.70
CA GLU A 230 -22.96 4.12 13.69
C GLU A 230 -21.57 3.67 14.18
N PHE A 231 -21.23 3.86 15.46
CA PHE A 231 -19.94 3.43 16.01
C PHE A 231 -19.86 1.90 16.07
N ILE A 232 -20.93 1.24 16.55
CA ILE A 232 -21.02 -0.22 16.64
C ILE A 232 -20.85 -0.84 15.26
N LEU A 233 -21.64 -0.37 14.28
CA LEU A 233 -21.58 -0.88 12.91
C LEU A 233 -20.17 -0.73 12.30
N LYS A 234 -19.50 0.39 12.56
CA LYS A 234 -18.13 0.61 12.09
C LYS A 234 -17.14 -0.37 12.72
N MET A 235 -17.25 -0.63 14.02
CA MET A 235 -16.35 -1.57 14.71
C MET A 235 -16.60 -3.02 14.30
N GLU A 236 -17.86 -3.44 14.16
CA GLU A 236 -18.21 -4.76 13.63
C GLU A 236 -17.69 -4.96 12.21
N GLN A 237 -17.74 -3.92 11.37
CA GLN A 237 -17.15 -3.96 10.03
C GLN A 237 -15.64 -4.18 10.10
N ILE A 238 -14.93 -3.47 10.98
CA ILE A 238 -13.48 -3.67 11.17
C ILE A 238 -13.19 -5.11 11.59
N ILE A 239 -13.98 -5.70 12.49
CA ILE A 239 -13.76 -7.07 12.97
C ILE A 239 -13.99 -8.12 11.87
N ASN A 240 -14.98 -7.91 10.98
CA ASN A 240 -15.45 -8.92 10.01
C ASN A 240 -14.85 -8.80 8.59
N GLU A 241 -14.28 -7.67 8.21
CA GLU A 241 -13.54 -7.51 6.94
C GLU A 241 -12.12 -8.10 6.99
#